data_AF-A0A6A6ILE0-F1
#
_entry.id   AF-A0A6A6ILE0-F1
#
_cell.length_a   1.000
_cell.length_b   1.000
_cell.length_c   1.000
_cell.angle_alpha   90.00
_cell.angle_beta   90.00
_cell.angle_gamma   90.00
#
_symmetry.space_group_name_H-M   'P 1'
#
loop_
_entity.id
_entity.type
_entity.pdbx_description
1 polymer ?
#
loop_
_entity_poly.entity_id
_entity_poly.type
_entity_poly.pdbx_seq_one_letter_code
_entity_poly.pdbx_strand_id
1 'polypeptide(L)'
;MSFSRCVRTRTSNLHPFRALSTTAHRPQSSIPYTPTCPAPTCPCASTPPDLDIDRKTPLLNTMASYTEQVLICTGKEDWSSRIEDEQSSAGAFVRGLRAEIGKGGKGFDPFNNVLITAASFPASPTPNSTTALLFPSFKRIPRIPHNAVSSFASAYLKPRALHPAHAALSPAQKARLLRDASLAATLPPPEDITRITVLICGHGGRDKRCGVLGPMLQSAFRQEFARRGVDAQVGLISHVGGHKYAGNVIIYVPPALREHRLELKPRARLFGRG
;
A
#
# COMPACT_ATOMS: atom_id res chain seq x y z
N MET A 1 70.16 -15.20 7.84
CA MET A 1 69.22 -14.50 6.93
C MET A 1 68.25 -13.70 7.78
N SER A 2 68.42 -12.37 7.77
CA SER A 2 67.65 -11.43 8.59
C SER A 2 66.41 -10.98 7.81
N PHE A 3 65.22 -11.24 8.34
CA PHE A 3 63.97 -10.74 7.77
C PHE A 3 63.53 -9.48 8.53
N SER A 4 63.72 -8.32 7.88
CA SER A 4 63.22 -7.04 8.38
C SER A 4 61.70 -6.96 8.29
N ARG A 5 61.06 -6.54 9.38
CA ARG A 5 59.64 -6.20 9.45
C ARG A 5 59.35 -4.98 8.59
N CYS A 6 58.52 -5.14 7.56
CA CYS A 6 57.98 -4.03 6.78
C CYS A 6 56.77 -3.43 7.50
N VAL A 7 56.90 -2.20 8.02
CA VAL A 7 55.81 -1.44 8.65
C VAL A 7 54.95 -0.84 7.54
N ARG A 8 53.69 -1.29 7.44
CA ARG A 8 52.70 -0.75 6.50
C ARG A 8 52.05 0.49 7.11
N THR A 9 52.39 1.68 6.60
CA THR A 9 51.72 2.93 6.95
C THR A 9 50.28 2.92 6.43
N ARG A 10 49.30 3.04 7.34
CA ARG A 10 47.89 3.29 6.98
C ARG A 10 47.74 4.77 6.68
N THR A 11 47.58 5.12 5.41
CA THR A 11 47.10 6.45 5.01
C THR A 11 45.61 6.57 5.36
N SER A 12 45.29 7.41 6.34
CA SER A 12 43.92 7.79 6.69
C SER A 12 43.35 8.73 5.63
N ASN A 13 42.67 8.18 4.63
CA ASN A 13 41.82 8.97 3.76
C ASN A 13 40.54 9.34 4.52
N LEU A 14 40.53 10.55 5.09
CA LEU A 14 39.33 11.19 5.61
C LEU A 14 38.44 11.57 4.43
N HIS A 15 37.41 10.77 4.16
CA HIS A 15 36.32 11.20 3.29
C HIS A 15 35.45 12.22 4.06
N PRO A 16 35.16 13.40 3.50
CA PRO A 16 34.21 14.31 4.12
C PRO A 16 32.82 13.67 4.04
N PHE A 17 32.26 13.33 5.20
CA PHE A 17 30.84 12.99 5.32
C PHE A 17 30.03 14.20 4.87
N ARG A 18 29.50 14.14 3.65
CA ARG A 18 28.51 15.10 3.17
C ARG A 18 27.21 14.81 3.92
N ALA A 19 27.03 15.46 5.07
CA ALA A 19 25.77 15.49 5.79
C ALA A 19 24.75 16.29 4.96
N LEU A 20 24.09 15.62 4.01
CA LEU A 20 22.86 16.13 3.42
C LEU A 20 21.70 15.85 4.38
N SER A 21 21.77 16.44 5.58
CA SER A 21 20.58 16.60 6.42
C SER A 21 19.83 17.79 5.87
N THR A 22 19.00 17.54 4.86
CA THR A 22 17.95 18.49 4.51
C THR A 22 16.85 18.33 5.54
N THR A 23 16.96 19.08 6.65
CA THR A 23 15.78 19.49 7.43
C THR A 23 14.98 20.49 6.60
N ALA A 24 14.59 20.08 5.38
CA ALA A 24 13.53 20.75 4.68
C ALA A 24 12.27 20.56 5.54
N HIS A 25 11.70 21.68 5.97
CA HIS A 25 10.42 21.73 6.66
C HIS A 25 9.43 20.92 5.83
N ARG A 26 9.15 19.68 6.25
CA ARG A 26 8.23 18.80 5.55
C ARG A 26 6.89 19.50 5.65
N PRO A 27 6.25 19.93 4.54
CA PRO A 27 4.95 20.57 4.62
C PRO A 27 4.04 19.65 5.42
N GLN A 28 3.59 20.13 6.59
CA GLN A 28 2.69 19.36 7.44
C GLN A 28 1.47 19.07 6.58
N SER A 29 1.28 17.80 6.27
CA SER A 29 0.10 17.40 5.50
C SER A 29 -1.13 17.82 6.30
N SER A 30 -2.01 18.60 5.69
CA SER A 30 -3.28 19.02 6.27
C SER A 30 -4.30 17.87 6.21
N ILE A 31 -3.86 16.64 6.46
CA ILE A 31 -4.73 15.47 6.47
C ILE A 31 -5.67 15.66 7.67
N PRO A 32 -7.00 15.75 7.45
CA PRO A 32 -7.95 15.78 8.55
C PRO A 32 -7.73 14.54 9.42
N TYR A 33 -7.53 14.75 10.72
CA TYR A 33 -7.31 13.66 11.66
C TYR A 33 -8.16 13.86 12.91
N THR A 34 -8.49 12.75 13.54
CA THR A 34 -9.20 12.74 14.81
C THR A 34 -8.16 12.67 15.95
N PRO A 35 -8.04 13.70 16.81
CA PRO A 35 -6.99 13.75 17.83
C PRO A 35 -7.20 12.73 18.95
N THR A 36 -8.44 12.31 19.20
CA THR A 36 -8.79 11.34 20.24
C THR A 36 -9.90 10.43 19.76
N CYS A 37 -9.78 9.13 19.98
CA CYS A 37 -10.81 8.17 19.60
C CYS A 37 -12.15 8.57 20.26
N PRO A 38 -13.27 8.57 19.50
CA PRO A 38 -14.58 8.80 20.08
C PRO A 38 -14.91 7.69 21.09
N ALA A 39 -15.76 8.01 22.07
CA ALA A 39 -16.26 7.00 23.00
C ALA A 39 -16.96 5.86 22.23
N PRO A 40 -16.75 4.60 22.63
CA PRO A 40 -17.35 3.47 21.95
C PRO A 40 -18.88 3.52 22.07
N THR A 41 -19.57 3.33 20.94
CA THR A 41 -21.05 3.33 20.88
C THR A 41 -21.65 1.93 21.01
N CYS A 42 -20.81 0.90 21.15
CA CYS A 42 -21.18 -0.50 21.33
C CYS A 42 -20.14 -1.20 22.21
N PRO A 43 -20.46 -2.37 22.80
CA PRO A 43 -19.47 -3.18 23.51
C PRO A 43 -18.29 -3.53 22.59
N CYS A 44 -17.08 -3.15 22.99
CA CYS A 44 -15.87 -3.53 22.27
C CYS A 44 -15.44 -4.95 22.66
N ALA A 45 -15.00 -5.73 21.68
CA ALA A 45 -14.28 -6.96 21.97
C ALA A 45 -12.97 -6.63 22.73
N SER A 46 -12.61 -7.47 23.70
CA SER A 46 -11.35 -7.31 24.42
C SER A 46 -10.16 -7.36 23.47
N THR A 47 -9.22 -6.43 23.63
CA THR A 47 -7.94 -6.54 22.91
C THR A 47 -7.19 -7.78 23.43
N PRO A 48 -6.54 -8.58 22.57
CA PRO A 48 -5.71 -9.68 23.04
C PRO A 48 -4.66 -9.18 24.05
N PRO A 49 -4.41 -9.94 25.14
CA PRO A 49 -3.35 -9.60 26.08
C PRO A 49 -1.98 -9.66 25.38
N ASP A 50 -1.00 -8.95 25.94
CA ASP A 50 0.43 -9.06 25.58
C ASP A 50 0.81 -8.67 24.14
N LEU A 51 -0.02 -7.86 23.47
CA LEU A 51 0.37 -7.19 22.23
C LEU A 51 0.99 -5.83 22.53
N ASP A 52 2.31 -5.73 22.31
CA ASP A 52 3.07 -4.49 22.43
C ASP A 52 2.74 -3.51 21.29
N ILE A 53 1.58 -2.87 21.39
CA ILE A 53 1.17 -1.79 20.49
C ILE A 53 1.33 -0.43 21.18
N ASP A 54 1.88 0.51 20.45
CA ASP A 54 2.03 1.89 20.86
C ASP A 54 0.66 2.58 20.87
N ARG A 55 0.26 3.05 22.04
CA ARG A 55 -0.99 3.79 22.28
C ARG A 55 -0.74 5.25 22.69
N LYS A 56 0.54 5.66 22.73
CA LYS A 56 0.96 6.92 23.36
C LYS A 56 1.49 7.90 22.33
N THR A 57 2.23 7.42 21.33
CA THR A 57 2.83 8.33 20.35
C THR A 57 1.82 8.71 19.26
N PRO A 58 1.87 9.96 18.74
CA PRO A 58 0.98 10.37 17.66
C PRO A 58 1.19 9.54 16.38
N LEU A 59 0.10 9.04 15.80
CA LEU A 59 0.08 8.31 14.52
C LEU A 59 0.29 9.24 13.31
N LEU A 60 -0.04 10.53 13.44
CA LEU A 60 0.03 11.48 12.34
C LEU A 60 1.46 11.58 11.77
N ASN A 61 1.58 11.57 10.44
CA ASN A 61 2.85 11.65 9.69
C ASN A 61 3.85 10.49 9.90
N THR A 62 3.45 9.37 10.51
CA THR A 62 4.34 8.20 10.67
C THR A 62 4.34 7.26 9.48
N MET A 63 3.38 7.41 8.57
CA MET A 63 3.24 6.60 7.36
C MET A 63 3.79 7.36 6.15
N ALA A 64 4.47 6.65 5.26
CA ALA A 64 4.90 7.23 3.99
C ALA A 64 3.68 7.52 3.10
N SER A 65 3.57 8.74 2.58
CA SER A 65 2.58 9.08 1.56
C SER A 65 2.86 8.29 0.28
N TYR A 66 1.81 7.83 -0.39
CA TYR A 66 1.89 7.17 -1.69
C TYR A 66 0.88 7.79 -2.66
N THR A 67 1.19 7.76 -3.95
CA THR A 67 0.33 8.28 -5.02
C THR A 67 -0.68 7.24 -5.48
N GLU A 68 -0.32 5.97 -5.42
CA GLU A 68 -1.17 4.83 -5.73
C GLU A 68 -0.78 3.65 -4.82
N GLN A 69 -1.77 2.88 -4.36
CA GLN A 69 -1.61 1.58 -3.75
C GLN A 69 -2.05 0.51 -4.75
N VAL A 70 -1.18 -0.47 -4.98
CA VAL A 70 -1.43 -1.63 -5.82
C VAL A 70 -1.62 -2.84 -4.92
N LEU A 71 -2.81 -3.42 -4.96
CA LEU A 71 -3.11 -4.69 -4.29
C LEU A 71 -2.95 -5.82 -5.29
N ILE A 72 -2.02 -6.73 -5.05
CA ILE A 72 -1.88 -7.96 -5.82
C ILE A 72 -2.74 -9.04 -5.14
N CYS A 73 -3.79 -9.50 -5.82
CA CYS A 73 -4.68 -10.53 -5.28
C CYS A 73 -3.97 -11.89 -5.25
N THR A 74 -3.74 -12.41 -4.05
CA THR A 74 -3.03 -13.68 -3.85
C THR A 74 -3.92 -14.81 -3.33
N GLY A 75 -5.11 -14.49 -2.83
CA GLY A 75 -5.97 -15.45 -2.11
C GLY A 75 -5.41 -15.94 -0.77
N LYS A 76 -4.23 -15.46 -0.35
CA LYS A 76 -3.60 -15.84 0.92
C LYS A 76 -3.95 -14.84 2.02
N GLU A 77 -3.94 -15.32 3.26
CA GLU A 77 -4.17 -14.49 4.44
C GLU A 77 -2.87 -14.06 5.13
N ASP A 78 -1.74 -14.68 4.77
CA ASP A 78 -0.41 -14.29 5.22
C ASP A 78 0.67 -14.58 4.15
N TRP A 79 1.82 -13.94 4.31
CA TRP A 79 2.94 -13.97 3.37
C TRP A 79 4.27 -14.06 4.11
N SER A 80 5.31 -14.45 3.38
CA SER A 80 6.69 -14.28 3.84
C SER A 80 6.98 -12.81 4.18
N SER A 81 7.88 -12.60 5.14
CA SER A 81 8.22 -11.26 5.70
C SER A 81 8.42 -10.18 4.64
N ARG A 82 8.96 -10.57 3.48
CA ARG A 82 9.03 -9.75 2.28
C ARG A 82 8.18 -10.41 1.19
N ILE A 83 7.17 -9.72 0.70
CA ILE A 83 6.24 -10.26 -0.30
C ILE A 83 6.91 -10.62 -1.63
N GLU A 84 8.08 -10.05 -1.94
CA GLU A 84 8.90 -10.42 -3.08
C GLU A 84 9.57 -11.80 -2.94
N ASP A 85 9.71 -12.34 -1.72
CA ASP A 85 10.30 -13.66 -1.46
C ASP A 85 9.26 -14.78 -1.62
N GLU A 86 7.99 -14.42 -1.87
CA GLU A 86 6.94 -15.39 -2.19
C GLU A 86 7.32 -16.18 -3.46
N GLN A 87 7.37 -17.51 -3.31
CA GLN A 87 7.61 -18.43 -4.44
C GLN A 87 6.41 -18.54 -5.39
N SER A 88 5.26 -17.96 -5.00
CA SER A 88 4.06 -17.94 -5.81
C SER A 88 4.22 -17.12 -7.08
N SER A 89 3.35 -17.39 -8.06
CA SER A 89 3.26 -16.62 -9.30
C SER A 89 3.04 -15.12 -9.00
N ALA A 90 2.20 -14.78 -8.03
CA ALA A 90 1.99 -13.40 -7.58
C ALA A 90 3.28 -12.76 -6.99
N GLY A 91 4.10 -13.54 -6.27
CA GLY A 91 5.41 -13.08 -5.81
C GLY A 91 6.36 -12.73 -6.95
N ALA A 92 6.35 -13.51 -8.04
CA ALA A 92 7.11 -13.19 -9.25
C ALA A 92 6.65 -11.87 -9.89
N PHE A 93 5.35 -11.61 -9.95
CA PHE A 93 4.82 -10.34 -10.42
C PHE A 93 5.26 -9.16 -9.54
N VAL A 94 5.20 -9.32 -8.21
CA VAL A 94 5.69 -8.32 -7.24
C VAL A 94 7.17 -8.02 -7.46
N ARG A 95 8.02 -9.04 -7.63
CA ARG A 95 9.45 -8.87 -7.94
C ARG A 95 9.65 -8.07 -9.22
N GLY A 96 8.96 -8.44 -10.30
CA GLY A 96 9.01 -7.70 -11.56
C GLY A 96 8.61 -6.25 -11.39
N LEU A 97 7.53 -5.99 -10.65
CA LEU A 97 7.03 -4.63 -10.44
C LEU A 97 8.02 -3.79 -9.62
N ARG A 98 8.63 -4.37 -8.57
CA ARG A 98 9.72 -3.72 -7.82
C ARG A 98 10.96 -3.46 -8.68
N ALA A 99 11.29 -4.36 -9.60
CA ALA A 99 12.41 -4.17 -10.53
C ALA A 99 12.14 -3.06 -11.56
N GLU A 100 10.87 -2.80 -11.90
CA GLU A 100 10.50 -1.74 -12.86
C GLU A 100 10.43 -0.35 -12.19
N ILE A 101 9.67 -0.21 -11.10
CA ILE A 101 9.35 1.08 -10.47
C ILE A 101 9.89 1.24 -9.04
N GLY A 102 10.43 0.19 -8.43
CA GLY A 102 11.11 0.27 -7.13
C GLY A 102 12.53 0.80 -7.25
N LYS A 103 13.20 1.03 -6.11
CA LYS A 103 14.55 1.62 -6.05
C LYS A 103 15.52 0.86 -6.96
N GLY A 104 16.15 1.58 -7.89
CA GLY A 104 17.08 1.02 -8.88
C GLY A 104 16.41 0.59 -10.20
N GLY A 105 15.08 0.55 -10.25
CA GLY A 105 14.31 0.25 -11.45
C GLY A 105 14.31 1.38 -12.49
N LYS A 106 14.02 1.03 -13.75
CA LYS A 106 14.10 1.98 -14.87
C LYS A 106 13.11 3.13 -14.78
N GLY A 107 11.97 2.89 -14.13
CA GLY A 107 10.89 3.84 -13.86
C GLY A 107 10.82 4.30 -12.41
N PHE A 108 11.89 4.11 -11.63
CA PHE A 108 11.96 4.59 -10.26
C PHE A 108 11.93 6.12 -10.20
N ASP A 109 10.94 6.66 -9.49
CA ASP A 109 10.81 8.08 -9.22
C ASP A 109 10.64 8.28 -7.70
N PRO A 110 11.59 8.95 -7.01
CA PRO A 110 11.50 9.18 -5.56
C PRO A 110 10.34 10.11 -5.15
N PHE A 111 9.72 10.82 -6.09
CA PHE A 111 8.57 11.69 -5.88
C PHE A 111 7.24 11.02 -6.26
N ASN A 112 7.24 9.80 -6.80
CA ASN A 112 6.05 9.01 -7.09
C ASN A 112 6.10 7.66 -6.35
N ASN A 113 5.78 7.68 -5.06
CA ASN A 113 5.77 6.48 -4.23
C ASN A 113 4.53 5.62 -4.52
N VAL A 114 4.74 4.40 -5.02
CA VAL A 114 3.68 3.41 -5.25
C VAL A 114 3.76 2.33 -4.17
N LEU A 115 2.69 2.20 -3.37
CA LEU A 115 2.61 1.20 -2.32
C LEU A 115 2.17 -0.15 -2.89
N ILE A 116 3.10 -1.10 -3.02
CA ILE A 116 2.82 -2.46 -3.50
C ILE A 116 2.51 -3.35 -2.28
N THR A 117 1.32 -3.95 -2.27
CA THR A 117 0.87 -4.87 -1.22
C THR A 117 0.27 -6.13 -1.82
N ALA A 118 0.49 -7.27 -1.18
CA ALA A 118 -0.30 -8.47 -1.43
C ALA A 118 -1.63 -8.40 -0.67
N ALA A 119 -2.68 -9.02 -1.20
CA ALA A 119 -4.01 -9.00 -0.61
C ALA A 119 -4.66 -10.39 -0.61
N SER A 120 -5.54 -10.62 0.37
CA SER A 120 -6.30 -11.86 0.54
C SER A 120 -7.50 -12.00 -0.41
N PHE A 121 -7.69 -11.05 -1.32
CA PHE A 121 -8.70 -11.16 -2.36
C PHE A 121 -8.35 -12.32 -3.33
N PRO A 122 -9.37 -12.93 -3.98
CA PRO A 122 -9.18 -14.08 -4.84
C PRO A 122 -8.08 -13.88 -5.89
N ALA A 123 -7.14 -14.83 -5.95
CA ALA A 123 -6.09 -14.84 -6.96
C ALA A 123 -6.67 -14.95 -8.38
N SER A 124 -5.87 -14.59 -9.38
CA SER A 124 -6.24 -14.86 -10.77
C SER A 124 -6.34 -16.38 -10.98
N PRO A 125 -7.43 -16.90 -11.55
CA PRO A 125 -7.54 -18.31 -11.89
C PRO A 125 -6.71 -18.69 -13.12
N THR A 126 -6.26 -17.68 -13.89
CA THR A 126 -5.47 -17.88 -15.11
C THR A 126 -3.98 -18.05 -14.76
N PRO A 127 -3.31 -19.13 -15.20
CA PRO A 127 -1.88 -19.33 -14.98
C PRO A 127 -1.03 -18.15 -15.49
N ASN A 128 0.11 -17.90 -14.84
CA ASN A 128 1.06 -16.83 -15.21
C ASN A 128 0.42 -15.43 -15.34
N SER A 129 -0.65 -15.20 -14.59
CA SER A 129 -1.31 -13.91 -14.52
C SER A 129 -1.67 -13.54 -13.08
N THR A 130 -1.89 -12.26 -12.85
CA THR A 130 -2.36 -11.76 -11.57
C THR A 130 -3.57 -10.84 -11.72
N THR A 131 -4.28 -10.59 -10.62
CA THR A 131 -5.30 -9.54 -10.57
C THR A 131 -4.77 -8.43 -9.67
N ALA A 132 -4.83 -7.19 -10.15
CA ALA A 132 -4.44 -6.02 -9.36
C ALA A 132 -5.63 -5.09 -9.10
N LEU A 133 -5.71 -4.52 -7.89
CA LEU A 133 -6.63 -3.42 -7.57
C LEU A 133 -5.79 -2.16 -7.32
N LEU A 134 -6.23 -1.05 -7.90
CA LEU A 134 -5.55 0.23 -7.87
C LEU A 134 -6.37 1.24 -7.07
N PHE A 135 -5.75 1.85 -6.06
CA PHE A 135 -6.35 2.92 -5.27
C PHE A 135 -5.39 4.10 -5.11
N PRO A 136 -5.86 5.36 -5.27
CA PRO A 136 -7.25 5.79 -5.36
C PRO A 136 -7.83 5.77 -6.78
N SER A 137 -7.22 5.10 -7.76
CA SER A 137 -7.78 5.01 -9.12
C SER A 137 -9.10 4.21 -9.22
N PHE A 138 -9.44 3.41 -8.21
CA PHE A 138 -10.64 2.55 -8.17
C PHE A 138 -10.76 1.61 -9.38
N LYS A 139 -9.64 1.06 -9.85
CA LYS A 139 -9.61 0.12 -10.98
C LYS A 139 -9.21 -1.27 -10.54
N ARG A 140 -9.94 -2.29 -10.99
CA ARG A 140 -9.55 -3.70 -10.93
C ARG A 140 -9.09 -4.11 -12.32
N ILE A 141 -7.89 -4.65 -12.44
CA ILE A 141 -7.37 -5.16 -13.71
C ILE A 141 -7.17 -6.67 -13.54
N PRO A 142 -8.08 -7.49 -14.08
CA PRO A 142 -7.98 -8.94 -13.99
C PRO A 142 -6.93 -9.50 -14.95
N ARG A 143 -6.40 -10.70 -14.64
CA ARG A 143 -5.61 -11.52 -15.57
C ARG A 143 -4.44 -10.78 -16.25
N ILE A 144 -3.75 -9.89 -15.52
CA ILE A 144 -2.55 -9.20 -16.01
C ILE A 144 -1.46 -10.24 -16.29
N PRO A 145 -0.99 -10.40 -17.53
CA PRO A 145 0.09 -11.32 -17.85
C PRO A 145 1.40 -10.91 -17.15
N HIS A 146 2.17 -11.86 -16.64
CA HIS A 146 3.40 -11.56 -15.92
C HIS A 146 4.52 -10.95 -16.79
N ASN A 147 4.50 -11.20 -18.10
CA ASN A 147 5.39 -10.53 -19.04
C ASN A 147 4.99 -9.07 -19.34
N ALA A 148 3.79 -8.65 -18.94
CA ALA A 148 3.28 -7.30 -19.18
C ALA A 148 3.54 -6.31 -18.02
N VAL A 149 4.42 -6.67 -17.06
CA VAL A 149 4.74 -5.83 -15.88
C VAL A 149 5.16 -4.41 -16.25
N SER A 150 6.04 -4.26 -17.25
CA SER A 150 6.51 -2.92 -17.67
C SER A 150 5.38 -2.10 -18.28
N SER A 151 4.57 -2.70 -19.17
CA SER A 151 3.38 -2.06 -19.74
C SER A 151 2.37 -1.68 -18.66
N PHE A 152 2.11 -2.56 -17.69
CA PHE A 152 1.22 -2.30 -16.57
C PHE A 152 1.70 -1.14 -15.70
N ALA A 153 2.98 -1.13 -15.33
CA ALA A 153 3.56 -0.04 -14.55
C ALA A 153 3.51 1.29 -15.32
N SER A 154 3.83 1.26 -16.62
CA SER A 154 3.82 2.44 -17.48
C SER A 154 2.42 2.97 -17.78
N ALA A 155 1.42 2.09 -17.91
CA ALA A 155 0.03 2.49 -18.14
C ALA A 155 -0.65 3.06 -16.89
N TYR A 156 -0.38 2.48 -15.72
CA TYR A 156 -1.22 2.72 -14.54
C TYR A 156 -0.49 3.35 -13.34
N LEU A 157 0.83 3.17 -13.18
CA LEU A 157 1.51 3.46 -11.90
C LEU A 157 2.51 4.61 -11.98
N LYS A 158 3.18 4.77 -13.12
CA LYS A 158 4.08 5.90 -13.36
C LYS A 158 3.33 7.24 -13.23
N PRO A 159 4.00 8.34 -12.84
CA PRO A 159 3.36 9.64 -12.71
C PRO A 159 2.89 10.21 -14.05
N ARG A 160 1.78 10.96 -14.04
CA ARG A 160 1.30 11.71 -15.21
C ARG A 160 2.10 12.99 -15.45
N ALA A 161 2.71 13.54 -14.41
CA ALA A 161 3.53 14.74 -14.45
C ALA A 161 4.74 14.57 -13.53
N LEU A 162 5.90 15.05 -13.97
CA LEU A 162 7.13 14.95 -13.18
C LEU A 162 7.23 16.06 -12.15
N HIS A 163 7.80 15.73 -10.99
CA HIS A 163 8.17 16.72 -9.99
C HIS A 163 9.18 17.75 -10.56
N PRO A 164 9.13 19.05 -10.18
CA PRO A 164 10.06 20.07 -10.68
C PRO A 164 11.55 19.74 -10.49
N ALA A 165 11.88 18.93 -9.49
CA ALA A 165 13.25 18.43 -9.27
C ALA A 165 13.82 17.65 -10.47
N HIS A 166 12.98 17.19 -11.39
CA HIS A 166 13.40 16.51 -12.63
C HIS A 166 13.74 17.47 -13.78
N ALA A 167 13.77 18.79 -13.56
CA ALA A 167 14.05 19.77 -14.60
C ALA A 167 15.33 19.45 -15.39
N ALA A 168 16.40 19.06 -14.68
CA ALA A 168 17.71 18.75 -15.26
C ALA A 168 17.81 17.39 -15.99
N LEU A 169 16.77 16.54 -15.94
CA LEU A 169 16.78 15.26 -16.66
C LEU A 169 16.65 15.46 -18.18
N SER A 170 17.33 14.60 -18.95
CA SER A 170 17.19 14.56 -20.40
C SER A 170 15.78 14.13 -20.83
N PRO A 171 15.35 14.43 -22.07
CA PRO A 171 14.04 14.00 -22.57
C PRO A 171 13.83 12.48 -22.48
N ALA A 172 14.86 11.69 -22.80
CA ALA A 172 14.81 10.23 -22.70
C ALA A 172 14.66 9.73 -21.25
N GLN A 173 15.34 10.39 -20.30
CA GLN A 173 15.17 10.07 -18.87
C GLN A 173 13.76 10.42 -18.39
N LYS A 174 13.24 11.59 -18.76
CA LYS A 174 11.87 12.02 -18.43
C LYS A 174 10.82 11.05 -19.00
N ALA A 175 10.98 10.63 -20.26
CA ALA A 175 10.07 9.69 -20.92
C ALA A 175 10.00 8.33 -20.20
N ARG A 176 11.11 7.85 -19.64
CA ARG A 176 11.14 6.59 -18.87
C ARG A 176 10.34 6.65 -17.57
N LEU A 177 10.23 7.84 -16.98
CA LEU A 177 9.52 8.07 -15.72
C LEU A 177 8.03 8.36 -15.94
N LEU A 178 7.65 8.93 -17.07
CA LEU A 178 6.27 9.32 -17.34
C LEU A 178 5.37 8.13 -17.67
N ARG A 179 4.09 8.29 -17.34
CA ARG A 179 3.01 7.38 -17.71
C ARG A 179 2.78 7.41 -19.22
N ASP A 180 2.58 6.23 -19.80
CA ASP A 180 2.06 6.06 -21.15
C ASP A 180 0.72 5.30 -21.08
N ALA A 181 -0.38 6.05 -21.10
CA ALA A 181 -1.72 5.50 -21.00
C ALA A 181 -2.14 4.66 -22.21
N SER A 182 -1.47 4.81 -23.37
CA SER A 182 -1.79 4.04 -24.58
C SER A 182 -1.54 2.54 -24.39
N LEU A 183 -0.57 2.18 -23.53
CA LEU A 183 -0.26 0.80 -23.16
C LEU A 183 -1.38 0.11 -22.37
N ALA A 184 -2.38 0.84 -21.88
CA ALA A 184 -3.59 0.23 -21.33
C ALA A 184 -4.34 -0.62 -22.38
N ALA A 185 -4.25 -0.26 -23.67
CA ALA A 185 -4.87 -1.01 -24.76
C ALA A 185 -4.24 -2.39 -24.98
N THR A 186 -3.01 -2.62 -24.50
CA THR A 186 -2.34 -3.93 -24.57
C THR A 186 -2.57 -4.80 -23.32
N LEU A 187 -3.38 -4.32 -22.38
CA LEU A 187 -3.66 -4.96 -21.11
C LEU A 187 -5.14 -5.35 -21.03
N PRO A 188 -5.52 -6.30 -20.16
CA PRO A 188 -6.92 -6.58 -19.90
C PRO A 188 -7.68 -5.30 -19.53
N PRO A 189 -8.93 -5.15 -20.02
CA PRO A 189 -9.70 -3.94 -19.76
C PRO A 189 -9.92 -3.76 -18.26
N PRO A 190 -9.70 -2.55 -17.72
CA PRO A 190 -9.91 -2.28 -16.31
C PRO A 190 -11.42 -2.23 -15.99
N GLU A 191 -11.80 -2.83 -14.87
CA GLU A 191 -13.14 -2.79 -14.28
C GLU A 191 -13.20 -1.74 -13.16
N ASP A 192 -14.34 -1.07 -13.01
CA ASP A 192 -14.54 -0.12 -11.91
C ASP A 192 -14.79 -0.84 -10.57
N ILE A 193 -14.12 -0.37 -9.52
CA ILE A 193 -14.36 -0.79 -8.15
C ILE A 193 -15.49 0.07 -7.57
N THR A 194 -16.69 -0.49 -7.51
CA THR A 194 -17.92 0.22 -7.09
C THR A 194 -18.30 0.02 -5.62
N ARG A 195 -17.67 -0.94 -4.93
CA ARG A 195 -17.90 -1.25 -3.51
C ARG A 195 -16.87 -0.64 -2.57
N ILE A 196 -17.29 -0.35 -1.33
CA ILE A 196 -16.37 0.05 -0.28
C ILE A 196 -15.32 -1.04 -0.10
N THR A 197 -14.05 -0.65 -0.02
CA THR A 197 -12.93 -1.58 0.15
C THR A 197 -12.22 -1.29 1.47
N VAL A 198 -12.27 -2.25 2.39
CA VAL A 198 -11.57 -2.20 3.68
C VAL A 198 -10.36 -3.12 3.62
N LEU A 199 -9.19 -2.56 3.88
CA LEU A 199 -7.91 -3.24 3.83
C LEU A 199 -7.26 -3.21 5.20
N ILE A 200 -6.93 -4.38 5.72
CA ILE A 200 -6.45 -4.52 7.10
C ILE A 200 -5.08 -5.16 7.05
N CYS A 201 -4.07 -4.55 7.67
CA CYS A 201 -2.74 -5.13 7.71
C CYS A 201 -2.75 -6.41 8.58
N GLY A 202 -2.68 -7.57 7.92
CA GLY A 202 -2.70 -8.90 8.53
C GLY A 202 -1.37 -9.66 8.44
N HIS A 203 -0.28 -8.97 8.10
CA HIS A 203 1.00 -9.58 7.73
C HIS A 203 1.77 -10.18 8.92
N GLY A 204 1.38 -11.38 9.34
CA GLY A 204 1.98 -12.13 10.45
C GLY A 204 3.45 -12.48 10.22
N GLY A 205 3.80 -12.90 9.00
CA GLY A 205 5.18 -13.17 8.61
C GLY A 205 6.12 -11.97 8.69
N ARG A 206 5.57 -10.74 8.76
CA ARG A 206 6.34 -9.51 8.97
C ARG A 206 6.30 -9.01 10.41
N ASP A 207 5.14 -9.03 11.06
CA ASP A 207 4.96 -8.57 12.42
C ASP A 207 3.80 -9.30 13.10
N LYS A 208 4.09 -9.93 14.25
CA LYS A 208 3.12 -10.70 15.04
C LYS A 208 1.87 -9.87 15.40
N ARG A 209 2.03 -8.57 15.67
CA ARG A 209 0.90 -7.71 16.08
C ARG A 209 -0.11 -7.55 14.96
N CYS A 210 0.36 -7.39 13.72
CA CYS A 210 -0.50 -7.38 12.55
C CYS A 210 -1.14 -8.76 12.29
N GLY A 211 -0.37 -9.84 12.43
CA GLY A 211 -0.88 -11.21 12.27
C GLY A 211 -1.99 -11.58 13.28
N VAL A 212 -1.92 -11.06 14.50
CA VAL A 212 -2.96 -11.31 15.52
C VAL A 212 -4.16 -10.38 15.33
N LEU A 213 -3.95 -9.07 15.17
CA LEU A 213 -5.06 -8.11 15.12
C LEU A 213 -5.79 -8.09 13.78
N GLY A 214 -5.10 -8.40 12.68
CA GLY A 214 -5.68 -8.34 11.33
C GLY A 214 -6.94 -9.21 11.16
N PRO A 215 -6.87 -10.52 11.41
CA PRO A 215 -8.03 -11.42 11.28
C PRO A 215 -9.20 -11.08 12.22
N MET A 216 -8.90 -10.59 13.44
CA MET A 216 -9.92 -10.14 14.39
C MET A 216 -10.68 -8.93 13.85
N LEU A 217 -9.96 -7.92 13.36
CA LEU A 217 -10.57 -6.73 12.75
C LEU A 217 -11.35 -7.11 11.49
N GLN A 218 -10.82 -7.99 10.64
CA GLN A 218 -11.52 -8.46 9.43
C GLN A 218 -12.87 -9.10 9.77
N SER A 219 -12.89 -9.97 10.78
CA SER A 219 -14.11 -10.63 11.25
C SER A 219 -15.12 -9.60 11.77
N ALA A 220 -14.68 -8.65 12.60
CA ALA A 220 -15.53 -7.59 13.14
C ALA A 220 -16.12 -6.70 12.04
N PHE A 221 -15.32 -6.28 11.05
CA PHE A 221 -15.82 -5.49 9.91
C PHE A 221 -16.85 -6.26 9.09
N ARG A 222 -16.59 -7.55 8.77
CA ARG A 222 -17.53 -8.38 8.02
C ARG A 222 -18.86 -8.54 8.76
N GLN A 223 -18.82 -8.83 10.05
CA GLN A 223 -20.02 -8.95 10.88
C GLN A 223 -20.82 -7.65 10.92
N GLU A 224 -20.14 -6.52 11.12
CA GLU A 224 -20.82 -5.22 11.23
C GLU A 224 -21.41 -4.75 9.89
N PHE A 225 -20.72 -4.99 8.78
CA PHE A 225 -21.26 -4.69 7.45
C PHE A 225 -22.45 -5.58 7.11
N ALA A 226 -22.40 -6.87 7.43
CA ALA A 226 -23.54 -7.77 7.27
C ALA A 226 -24.74 -7.31 8.12
N ARG A 227 -24.50 -6.97 9.40
CA ARG A 227 -25.54 -6.50 10.32
C ARG A 227 -26.20 -5.19 9.85
N ARG A 228 -25.44 -4.31 9.21
CA ARG A 228 -25.94 -3.01 8.70
C ARG A 228 -26.39 -3.03 7.24
N GLY A 229 -26.24 -4.14 6.53
CA GLY A 229 -26.54 -4.22 5.10
C GLY A 229 -25.65 -3.32 4.23
N VAL A 230 -24.38 -3.14 4.61
CA VAL A 230 -23.41 -2.34 3.85
C VAL A 230 -22.67 -3.25 2.87
N ASP A 231 -22.73 -2.95 1.55
CA ASP A 231 -21.91 -3.66 0.56
C ASP A 231 -20.46 -3.16 0.61
N ALA A 232 -19.59 -3.99 1.19
CA ALA A 232 -18.17 -3.75 1.30
C ALA A 232 -17.39 -5.05 1.14
N GLN A 233 -16.23 -4.96 0.50
CA GLN A 233 -15.24 -6.03 0.52
C GLN A 233 -14.19 -5.76 1.60
N VAL A 234 -13.88 -6.79 2.38
CA VAL A 234 -12.92 -6.73 3.49
C VAL A 234 -11.81 -7.75 3.25
N GLY A 235 -10.58 -7.25 3.08
CA GLY A 235 -9.41 -8.07 2.79
C GLY A 235 -8.27 -7.81 3.76
N LEU A 236 -7.50 -8.86 4.05
CA LEU A 236 -6.19 -8.71 4.67
C LEU A 236 -5.19 -8.27 3.61
N ILE A 237 -4.24 -7.42 4.00
CA ILE A 237 -3.14 -6.99 3.16
C ILE A 237 -1.79 -7.19 3.86
N SER A 238 -0.75 -7.31 3.04
CA SER A 238 0.62 -7.30 3.51
C SER A 238 0.98 -5.95 4.13
N HIS A 239 2.13 -5.92 4.80
CA HIS A 239 2.59 -4.77 5.59
C HIS A 239 2.60 -3.44 4.82
N VAL A 240 2.00 -2.41 5.41
CA VAL A 240 1.93 -1.04 4.87
C VAL A 240 2.83 -0.03 5.60
N GLY A 241 3.54 -0.47 6.65
CA GLY A 241 4.15 0.41 7.65
C GLY A 241 3.33 0.45 8.95
N GLY A 242 3.85 1.17 9.94
CA GLY A 242 3.11 1.49 11.17
C GLY A 242 2.72 0.30 12.04
N HIS A 243 3.40 -0.86 11.95
CA HIS A 243 3.06 -2.04 12.76
C HIS A 243 3.13 -1.80 14.27
N LYS A 244 3.88 -0.77 14.70
CA LYS A 244 3.94 -0.35 16.09
C LYS A 244 2.57 0.13 16.60
N TYR A 245 1.68 0.56 15.70
CA TYR A 245 0.30 0.98 15.99
C TYR A 245 -0.74 -0.03 15.51
N ALA A 246 -0.38 -1.31 15.32
CA ALA A 246 -1.33 -2.30 14.82
C ALA A 246 -2.68 -2.27 15.59
N GLY A 247 -3.82 -2.55 14.98
CA GLY A 247 -4.06 -3.06 13.62
C GLY A 247 -4.46 -1.99 12.61
N ASN A 248 -3.56 -1.67 11.68
CA ASN A 248 -3.77 -0.62 10.67
C ASN A 248 -4.88 -1.01 9.67
N VAL A 249 -5.79 -0.06 9.42
CA VAL A 249 -6.91 -0.20 8.49
C VAL A 249 -6.89 0.95 7.48
N ILE A 250 -7.04 0.64 6.20
CA ILE A 250 -7.23 1.60 5.12
C ILE A 250 -8.62 1.37 4.52
N ILE A 251 -9.41 2.42 4.38
CA ILE A 251 -10.76 2.35 3.80
C ILE A 251 -10.82 3.21 2.54
N TYR A 252 -11.10 2.59 1.41
CA TYR A 252 -11.39 3.28 0.17
C TYR A 252 -12.89 3.27 -0.11
N VAL A 253 -13.46 4.47 -0.19
CA VAL A 253 -14.86 4.69 -0.59
C VAL A 253 -14.86 5.16 -2.05
N PRO A 254 -15.46 4.38 -2.98
CA PRO A 254 -15.63 4.75 -4.38
C PRO A 254 -16.26 6.14 -4.58
N PRO A 255 -15.86 6.91 -5.61
CA PRO A 255 -16.38 8.26 -5.85
C PRO A 255 -17.91 8.32 -5.93
N ALA A 256 -18.53 7.37 -6.64
CA ALA A 256 -19.99 7.28 -6.78
C ALA A 256 -20.74 7.16 -5.44
N LEU A 257 -20.10 6.62 -4.39
CA LEU A 257 -20.69 6.51 -3.05
C LEU A 257 -20.41 7.74 -2.17
N ARG A 258 -19.49 8.62 -2.57
CA ARG A 258 -19.19 9.86 -1.84
C ARG A 258 -20.21 10.95 -2.14
N GLU A 259 -20.70 11.01 -3.37
CA GLU A 259 -21.66 12.03 -3.82
C GLU A 259 -23.02 11.86 -3.12
N HIS A 260 -23.46 10.62 -2.88
CA HIS A 260 -24.67 10.33 -2.09
C HIS A 260 -24.53 10.60 -0.58
N ARG A 261 -23.33 10.89 -0.07
CA ARG A 261 -23.13 11.18 1.36
C ARG A 261 -23.63 12.58 1.77
N LEU A 262 -23.90 13.48 0.82
CA LEU A 262 -24.64 14.72 1.09
C LEU A 262 -26.13 14.46 1.38
N GLU A 263 -26.65 13.25 1.14
CA GLU A 263 -28.05 12.89 1.39
C GLU A 263 -28.25 11.82 2.48
N LEU A 264 -27.19 11.36 3.14
CA LEU A 264 -27.31 10.53 4.35
C LEU A 264 -27.72 11.40 5.56
N LYS A 265 -28.87 12.08 5.44
CA LYS A 265 -29.73 12.37 6.59
C LYS A 265 -30.14 11.03 7.20
N PRO A 266 -30.24 10.92 8.54
CA PRO A 266 -30.66 9.69 9.17
C PRO A 266 -32.09 9.40 8.72
N ARG A 267 -32.29 8.38 7.88
CA ARG A 267 -33.61 7.79 7.69
C ARG A 267 -33.99 7.10 8.99
N ALA A 268 -34.54 7.87 9.92
CA ALA A 268 -35.42 7.35 10.95
C ALA A 268 -36.59 6.69 10.23
N ARG A 269 -36.57 5.35 10.13
CA ARG A 269 -37.79 4.60 9.82
C ARG A 269 -38.59 4.52 11.10
N LEU A 270 -39.58 5.40 11.23
CA LEU A 270 -40.66 5.23 12.19
C LEU A 270 -41.45 3.98 11.74
N PHE A 271 -41.33 2.87 12.46
CA PHE A 271 -42.32 1.80 12.37
C PHE A 271 -43.51 2.24 13.23
N GLY A 272 -44.54 2.78 12.58
CA GLY A 272 -45.86 2.95 13.18
C GLY A 272 -46.61 1.61 13.11
N ARG A 273 -47.05 1.10 14.27
CA ARG A 273 -48.06 0.06 14.35
C ARG A 273 -49.38 0.60 13.81
N GLY A 274 -50.04 -0.18 12.96
CA GLY A 274 -51.47 -0.18 12.66
C GLY A 274 -51.91 -1.63 12.67
#